data_AF-A0A7Y5SQR8-F1
#
_entry.id   AF-A0A7Y5SQR8-F1
#
_cell.length_a   1.000
_cell.length_b   1.000
_cell.length_c   1.000
_cell.angle_alpha   90.00
_cell.angle_beta   90.00
_cell.angle_gamma   90.00
#
_symmetry.space_group_name_H-M   'P 1'
#
loop_
_entity.id
_entity.type
_entity.pdbx_description
1 polymer ?
#
loop_
_entity_poly.entity_id
_entity_poly.type
_entity_poly.pdbx_seq_one_letter_code
_entity_poly.pdbx_strand_id
1 'polypeptide(L)'
;FKLALLNYTYGTNGVPTDPPTIVNLIDTLQMARDLAEARARKPHFILVVMHWGLEYQLQENAEQRQLARFLIRNGADLIIGAHPHVVQPVKMESVVLPDGSRKQALVVYSLGNFISNQQKPGTDGGLLYQVDLLHRKGVPHAELGSHGYLPVWRYVEKKANGKTTFYTLPVSAYERNPDAAPGLPLSAQNAMLKFTEGVRKRLNGNREFSVNDTKPYKF
;
A
#
# COMPACT_ATOMS: atom_id res chain seq x y z
N PHE A 1 -4.93 5.42 23.18
CA PHE A 1 -4.12 5.20 21.97
C PHE A 1 -4.38 6.35 20.99
N LYS A 2 -3.35 6.87 20.31
CA LYS A 2 -3.42 8.07 19.45
C LYS A 2 -2.53 7.84 18.24
N LEU A 3 -3.07 8.03 17.04
CA LEU A 3 -2.36 7.93 15.78
C LEU A 3 -2.27 9.31 15.14
N ALA A 4 -1.14 9.62 14.51
CA ALA A 4 -1.08 10.69 13.52
C ALA A 4 -1.05 10.07 12.13
N LEU A 5 -1.90 10.57 11.24
CA LEU A 5 -1.95 10.16 9.84
C LEU A 5 -1.69 11.40 8.98
N LEU A 6 -0.67 11.32 8.13
CA LEU A 6 -0.30 12.36 7.19
C LEU A 6 -0.31 11.77 5.79
N ASN A 7 -0.63 12.58 4.78
CA ASN A 7 -0.64 12.13 3.40
C ASN A 7 -0.09 13.19 2.45
N TYR A 8 0.64 12.76 1.42
CA TYR A 8 1.24 13.63 0.42
C TYR A 8 1.16 13.01 -0.98
N THR A 9 1.09 13.86 -2.01
CA THR A 9 1.06 13.43 -3.42
C THR A 9 2.08 14.18 -4.26
N TYR A 10 2.68 13.50 -5.24
CA TYR A 10 3.55 14.14 -6.23
C TYR A 10 2.78 15.16 -7.09
N GLY A 11 1.45 14.99 -7.22
CA GLY A 11 0.59 15.88 -7.97
C GLY A 11 -0.84 15.37 -8.08
N THR A 12 -1.63 16.02 -8.94
CA THR A 12 -3.05 15.71 -9.20
C THR A 12 -3.28 15.07 -10.57
N ASN A 13 -2.22 14.57 -11.22
CA ASN A 13 -2.23 14.08 -12.59
C ASN A 13 -2.75 15.13 -13.60
N GLY A 14 -2.43 16.40 -13.37
CA GLY A 14 -2.86 17.53 -14.22
C GLY A 14 -4.30 18.00 -13.97
N VAL A 15 -5.00 17.42 -13.00
CA VAL A 15 -6.35 17.88 -12.62
C VAL A 15 -6.22 19.12 -11.72
N PRO A 16 -6.79 20.27 -12.09
CA PRO A 16 -6.73 21.46 -11.25
C PRO A 16 -7.47 21.23 -9.92
N THR A 17 -7.02 21.91 -8.88
CA THR A 17 -7.70 21.93 -7.58
C THR A 17 -8.46 23.24 -7.43
N ASP A 18 -9.75 23.17 -7.14
CA ASP A 18 -10.56 24.34 -6.85
C ASP A 18 -10.71 24.52 -5.32
N PRO A 19 -10.64 25.74 -4.78
CA PRO A 19 -10.98 26.00 -3.39
C PRO A 19 -12.40 25.51 -3.06
N PRO A 20 -12.64 24.91 -1.87
CA PRO A 20 -11.76 24.82 -0.70
C PRO A 20 -10.91 23.54 -0.64
N THR A 21 -10.75 22.80 -1.75
CA THR A 21 -9.97 21.56 -1.76
C THR A 21 -8.49 21.85 -1.47
N ILE A 22 -7.93 21.12 -0.50
CA ILE A 22 -6.51 21.19 -0.14
C ILE A 22 -5.85 19.89 -0.58
N VAL A 23 -4.75 20.01 -1.33
CA VAL A 23 -3.89 18.89 -1.72
C VAL A 23 -2.51 19.10 -1.10
N ASN A 24 -2.10 18.15 -0.28
CA ASN A 24 -0.76 18.15 0.31
C ASN A 24 0.23 17.64 -0.75
N LEU A 25 0.92 18.56 -1.42
CA LEU A 25 1.99 18.20 -2.35
C LEU A 25 3.22 17.69 -1.60
N ILE A 26 4.05 16.91 -2.30
CA ILE A 26 5.38 16.54 -1.79
C ILE A 26 6.25 17.80 -1.81
N ASP A 27 6.33 18.44 -0.65
CA ASP A 27 7.25 19.53 -0.33
C ASP A 27 7.96 19.19 0.98
N THR A 28 9.25 18.87 0.91
CA THR A 28 10.00 18.43 2.09
C THR A 28 10.07 19.48 3.21
N LEU A 29 9.95 20.78 2.91
CA LEU A 29 9.91 21.81 3.94
C LEU A 29 8.58 21.78 4.69
N GLN A 30 7.46 21.67 3.95
CA GLN A 30 6.13 21.56 4.57
C GLN A 30 5.98 20.24 5.32
N MET A 31 6.39 19.12 4.71
CA MET A 31 6.36 17.79 5.34
C MET A 31 7.15 17.74 6.66
N ALA A 32 8.31 18.42 6.72
CA ALA A 32 9.09 18.51 7.97
C ALA A 32 8.32 19.25 9.07
N ARG A 33 7.62 20.35 8.73
CA ARG A 33 6.79 21.11 9.67
C ARG A 33 5.62 20.28 10.16
N ASP A 34 4.91 19.61 9.25
CA ASP A 34 3.74 18.78 9.58
C ASP A 34 4.14 17.61 10.50
N LEU A 35 5.27 16.95 10.21
CA LEU A 35 5.81 15.88 11.06
C LEU A 35 6.28 16.40 12.42
N ALA A 36 6.89 17.58 12.48
CA ALA A 36 7.27 18.22 13.74
C ALA A 36 6.03 18.54 14.59
N GLU A 37 4.97 19.08 13.97
CA GLU A 37 3.70 19.35 14.64
C GLU A 37 3.04 18.05 15.11
N ALA A 38 2.97 17.04 14.26
CA ALA A 38 2.45 15.73 14.62
C ALA A 38 3.18 15.17 15.84
N ARG A 39 4.52 15.22 15.86
CA ARG A 39 5.31 14.78 17.03
C ARG A 39 5.04 15.62 18.28
N ALA A 40 4.87 16.93 18.16
CA ALA A 40 4.55 17.81 19.29
C ALA A 40 3.23 17.43 19.98
N ARG A 41 2.28 16.87 19.22
CA ARG A 41 0.99 16.33 19.73
C ARG A 41 1.13 14.97 20.44
N LYS A 42 2.36 14.43 20.50
CA LYS A 42 2.73 13.16 21.17
C LYS A 42 1.81 11.99 20.80
N PRO A 43 1.64 11.66 19.50
CA PRO A 43 0.96 10.44 19.09
C PRO A 43 1.80 9.23 19.50
N HIS A 44 1.14 8.08 19.62
CA HIS A 44 1.83 6.83 19.92
C HIS A 44 2.47 6.24 18.65
N PHE A 45 1.98 6.61 17.46
CA PHE A 45 2.46 6.10 16.18
C PHE A 45 2.15 7.11 15.05
N ILE A 46 3.07 7.27 14.10
CA ILE A 46 2.94 8.16 12.95
C ILE A 46 2.92 7.34 11.65
N LEU A 47 1.79 7.38 10.96
CA LEU A 47 1.58 6.78 9.64
C LEU A 47 1.64 7.85 8.56
N VAL A 48 2.40 7.60 7.50
CA VAL A 48 2.45 8.47 6.33
C VAL A 48 1.99 7.72 5.07
N VAL A 49 1.04 8.30 4.34
CA VAL A 49 0.55 7.78 3.07
C VAL A 49 1.11 8.61 1.93
N MET A 50 1.74 7.96 0.96
CA MET A 50 2.43 8.61 -0.14
C MET A 50 1.85 8.21 -1.49
N HIS A 51 1.52 9.19 -2.32
CA HIS A 51 1.19 8.98 -3.73
C HIS A 51 2.39 9.44 -4.56
N TRP A 52 3.25 8.51 -4.98
CA TRP A 52 4.62 8.81 -5.43
C TRP A 52 5.21 7.78 -6.41
N GLY A 53 6.43 8.01 -6.89
CA GLY A 53 7.12 7.08 -7.77
C GLY A 53 6.67 7.18 -9.22
N LEU A 54 7.09 6.22 -10.04
CA LEU A 54 6.79 6.19 -11.47
C LEU A 54 5.80 5.07 -11.79
N GLU A 55 4.86 5.36 -12.66
CA GLU A 55 3.87 4.38 -13.10
C GLU A 55 4.54 3.11 -13.68
N TYR A 56 3.97 1.96 -13.31
CA TYR A 56 4.28 0.64 -13.83
C TYR A 56 5.70 0.14 -13.53
N GLN A 57 6.48 0.86 -12.73
CA GLN A 57 7.79 0.41 -12.28
C GLN A 57 7.65 -0.57 -11.12
N LEU A 58 8.11 -1.81 -11.33
CA LEU A 58 8.01 -2.90 -10.36
C LEU A 58 8.94 -2.75 -9.15
N GLN A 59 9.87 -1.81 -9.18
CA GLN A 59 10.82 -1.49 -8.11
C GLN A 59 10.72 -0.02 -7.76
N GLU A 60 10.96 0.31 -6.49
CA GLU A 60 11.00 1.70 -6.06
C GLU A 60 12.18 2.46 -6.70
N ASN A 61 11.97 3.72 -7.06
CA ASN A 61 13.02 4.56 -7.63
C ASN A 61 13.87 5.23 -6.52
N ALA A 62 14.91 5.97 -6.91
CA ALA A 62 15.81 6.63 -5.95
C ALA A 62 15.10 7.70 -5.11
N GLU A 63 14.17 8.44 -5.71
CA GLU A 63 13.39 9.48 -5.05
C GLU A 63 12.47 8.91 -3.97
N GLN A 64 11.75 7.82 -4.26
CA GLN A 64 10.93 7.11 -3.28
C GLN A 64 11.77 6.68 -2.07
N ARG A 65 12.97 6.11 -2.28
CA ARG A 65 13.87 5.74 -1.18
C ARG A 65 14.35 6.95 -0.38
N GLN A 66 14.67 8.05 -1.05
CA GLN A 66 15.11 9.29 -0.40
C GLN A 66 13.99 9.89 0.45
N LEU A 67 12.77 9.97 -0.08
CA LEU A 67 11.59 10.45 0.62
C LEU A 67 11.23 9.53 1.79
N ALA A 68 11.26 8.20 1.62
CA ALA A 68 11.04 7.26 2.70
C ALA A 68 12.03 7.51 3.85
N ARG A 69 13.34 7.59 3.57
CA ARG A 69 14.35 7.89 4.59
C ARG A 69 14.20 9.28 5.19
N PHE A 70 13.72 10.27 4.44
CA PHE A 70 13.39 11.59 4.96
C PHE A 70 12.23 11.54 5.97
N LEU A 71 11.14 10.85 5.63
CA LEU A 71 9.98 10.66 6.50
C LEU A 71 10.36 9.94 7.80
N ILE A 72 11.16 8.87 7.70
CA ILE A 72 11.63 8.10 8.86
C ILE A 72 12.50 8.98 9.77
N ARG A 73 13.45 9.74 9.21
CA ARG A 73 14.27 10.69 9.98
C ARG A 73 13.43 11.74 10.72
N ASN A 74 12.26 12.09 10.17
CA ASN A 74 11.32 13.04 10.76
C ASN A 74 10.24 12.38 11.64
N GLY A 75 10.37 11.09 11.94
CA GLY A 75 9.57 10.42 12.96
C GLY A 75 8.46 9.49 12.44
N ALA A 76 8.32 9.28 11.13
CA ALA A 76 7.38 8.29 10.60
C ALA A 76 7.71 6.87 11.09
N ASP A 77 6.69 6.12 11.49
CA ASP A 77 6.80 4.73 12.00
C ASP A 77 6.34 3.69 10.96
N LEU A 78 5.45 4.09 10.04
CA LEU A 78 4.98 3.30 8.90
C LEU A 78 4.76 4.21 7.70
N ILE A 79 5.19 3.76 6.53
CA ILE A 79 4.97 4.47 5.27
C ILE A 79 4.25 3.55 4.28
N ILE A 80 3.11 4.02 3.76
CA ILE A 80 2.30 3.29 2.78
C ILE A 80 2.25 4.09 1.49
N GLY A 81 2.82 3.52 0.43
CA GLY A 81 2.87 4.10 -0.90
C GLY A 81 1.76 3.59 -1.82
N ALA A 82 1.42 4.42 -2.79
CA ALA A 82 0.57 4.15 -3.95
C ALA A 82 1.05 5.02 -5.13
N HIS A 83 0.31 4.98 -6.24
CA HIS A 83 0.55 5.64 -7.56
C HIS A 83 1.12 4.74 -8.66
N PRO A 84 2.17 3.91 -8.46
CA PRO A 84 2.75 3.11 -9.54
C PRO A 84 1.81 2.13 -10.24
N HIS A 85 0.59 1.92 -9.72
CA HIS A 85 -0.41 0.97 -10.21
C HIS A 85 0.02 -0.49 -10.17
N VAL A 86 1.18 -0.78 -9.62
CA VAL A 86 1.76 -2.12 -9.46
C VAL A 86 2.23 -2.31 -8.02
N VAL A 87 2.28 -3.56 -7.57
CA VAL A 87 2.87 -3.90 -6.28
C VAL A 87 4.38 -3.71 -6.35
N GLN A 88 4.92 -2.83 -5.51
CA GLN A 88 6.36 -2.64 -5.30
C GLN A 88 6.79 -3.32 -4.00
N PRO A 89 8.11 -3.43 -3.74
CA PRO A 89 8.61 -4.08 -2.54
C PRO A 89 8.07 -3.51 -1.23
N VAL A 90 8.03 -4.37 -0.22
CA VAL A 90 7.81 -4.00 1.19
C VAL A 90 9.11 -4.27 1.95
N LYS A 91 9.63 -3.26 2.64
CA LYS A 91 10.96 -3.28 3.25
C LYS A 91 10.96 -2.61 4.62
N MET A 92 11.79 -3.14 5.54
CA MET A 92 12.23 -2.37 6.70
C MET A 92 13.37 -1.45 6.27
N GLU A 93 13.15 -0.14 6.35
CA GLU A 93 14.17 0.87 6.06
C GLU A 93 14.75 1.38 7.39
N SER A 94 16.06 1.67 7.38
CA SER A 94 16.80 2.15 8.55
C SER A 94 17.52 3.44 8.24
N VAL A 95 17.50 4.38 9.19
CA VAL A 95 18.22 5.65 9.13
C VAL A 95 19.00 5.89 10.40
N VAL A 96 20.14 6.56 10.29
CA VAL A 96 20.89 7.10 11.44
C VAL A 96 20.40 8.51 11.70
N LEU A 97 20.04 8.79 12.95
CA LEU A 97 19.59 10.11 13.42
C LEU A 97 20.79 10.98 13.82
N PRO A 98 20.62 12.32 13.96
CA PRO A 98 21.72 13.22 14.34
C PRO A 98 22.41 12.88 15.67
N ASP A 99 21.69 12.23 16.60
CA ASP A 99 22.23 11.75 17.88
C ASP A 99 22.98 10.42 17.79
N GLY A 100 23.16 9.88 16.56
CA GLY A 100 23.82 8.60 16.30
C GLY A 100 22.93 7.37 16.49
N SER A 101 21.71 7.53 17.01
CA SER A 101 20.77 6.43 17.15
C SER A 101 20.23 5.96 15.79
N ARG A 102 19.70 4.73 15.73
CA ARG A 102 19.06 4.18 14.54
C ARG A 102 17.55 4.14 14.70
N LYS A 103 16.82 4.63 13.70
CA LYS A 103 15.38 4.45 13.58
C LYS A 103 15.08 3.53 12.40
N GLN A 104 14.13 2.62 12.60
CA GLN A 104 13.62 1.74 11.57
C GLN A 104 12.13 1.98 11.38
N ALA A 105 11.65 1.81 10.15
CA ALA A 105 10.23 1.83 9.83
C ALA A 105 9.92 0.85 8.71
N LEU A 106 8.70 0.31 8.73
CA LEU A 106 8.19 -0.48 7.62
C LEU A 106 7.75 0.46 6.50
N VAL A 107 8.15 0.14 5.26
CA VAL A 107 7.80 0.88 4.05
C VAL A 107 7.17 -0.07 3.05
N VAL A 108 5.91 0.15 2.74
CA VAL A 108 5.21 -0.48 1.63
C VAL A 108 5.32 0.49 0.45
N TYR A 109 6.24 0.27 -0.50
CA TYR A 109 6.52 1.29 -1.53
C TYR A 109 5.37 1.54 -2.50
N SER A 110 4.58 0.51 -2.81
CA SER A 110 3.31 0.63 -3.54
C SER A 110 2.42 -0.57 -3.26
N LEU A 111 1.19 -0.31 -2.84
CA LEU A 111 0.15 -1.33 -2.65
C LEU A 111 -0.37 -1.94 -3.97
N GLY A 112 -0.14 -1.31 -5.11
CA GLY A 112 -0.80 -1.67 -6.37
C GLY A 112 -2.26 -1.22 -6.42
N ASN A 113 -3.09 -1.89 -7.21
CA ASN A 113 -4.49 -1.51 -7.43
C ASN A 113 -5.45 -2.34 -6.57
N PHE A 114 -6.46 -1.69 -5.99
CA PHE A 114 -7.57 -2.39 -5.34
C PHE A 114 -8.71 -2.66 -6.34
N ILE A 115 -9.26 -1.59 -6.92
CA ILE A 115 -10.17 -1.59 -8.06
C ILE A 115 -9.56 -0.66 -9.10
N SER A 116 -9.54 -1.07 -10.37
CA SER A 116 -8.87 -0.30 -11.42
C SER A 116 -9.30 -0.73 -12.81
N ASN A 117 -9.34 0.21 -13.76
CA ASN A 117 -9.51 -0.10 -15.19
C ASN A 117 -8.17 -0.18 -15.93
N GLN A 118 -7.03 -0.16 -15.23
CA GLN A 118 -5.73 -0.35 -15.86
C GLN A 118 -5.64 -1.72 -16.52
N GLN A 119 -4.93 -1.77 -17.65
CA GLN A 119 -4.77 -2.98 -18.49
C GLN A 119 -3.30 -3.33 -18.75
N LYS A 120 -2.36 -2.58 -18.16
CA LYS A 120 -0.93 -2.87 -18.32
C LYS A 120 -0.53 -4.10 -17.50
N PRO A 121 0.47 -4.87 -17.93
CA PRO A 121 0.94 -6.03 -17.16
C PRO A 121 1.28 -5.68 -15.71
N GLY A 122 0.79 -6.49 -14.77
CA GLY A 122 1.05 -6.31 -13.34
C GLY A 122 0.15 -5.29 -12.64
N THR A 123 -0.81 -4.68 -13.36
CA THR A 123 -1.78 -3.73 -12.79
C THR A 123 -3.11 -4.35 -12.40
N ASP A 124 -3.23 -5.67 -12.56
CA ASP A 124 -4.45 -6.44 -12.33
C ASP A 124 -4.80 -6.65 -10.85
N GLY A 125 -4.10 -6.01 -9.92
CA GLY A 125 -4.34 -6.20 -8.50
C GLY A 125 -3.35 -5.47 -7.62
N GLY A 126 -3.37 -5.84 -6.34
CA GLY A 126 -2.64 -5.16 -5.29
C GLY A 126 -2.61 -5.97 -4.01
N LEU A 127 -2.35 -5.27 -2.91
CA LEU A 127 -2.27 -5.82 -1.57
C LEU A 127 -3.36 -5.23 -0.69
N LEU A 128 -4.04 -6.08 0.06
CA LEU A 128 -4.54 -5.69 1.37
C LEU A 128 -3.40 -5.91 2.36
N TYR A 129 -2.91 -4.84 3.01
CA TYR A 129 -1.80 -4.93 3.94
C TYR A 129 -2.31 -4.75 5.37
N GLN A 130 -2.04 -5.71 6.25
CA GLN A 130 -2.43 -5.67 7.65
C GLN A 130 -1.20 -5.45 8.52
N VAL A 131 -1.38 -4.61 9.55
CA VAL A 131 -0.38 -4.29 10.56
C VAL A 131 -1.06 -4.24 11.91
N ASP A 132 -0.54 -4.99 12.87
CA ASP A 132 -0.93 -4.88 14.27
C ASP A 132 -0.08 -3.79 14.94
N LEU A 133 -0.71 -2.94 15.75
CA LEU A 133 -0.02 -1.91 16.54
C LEU A 133 -0.12 -2.26 18.01
N LEU A 134 1.02 -2.56 18.63
CA LEU A 134 1.10 -2.99 20.01
C LEU A 134 1.40 -1.79 20.90
N HIS A 135 0.48 -1.44 21.80
CA HIS A 135 0.67 -0.34 22.75
C HIS A 135 0.55 -0.83 24.18
N ARG A 136 1.58 -0.54 24.99
CA ARG A 136 1.61 -0.85 26.41
C ARG A 136 1.31 0.40 27.22
N LYS A 137 0.49 0.26 28.26
CA LYS A 137 0.15 1.37 29.17
C LYS A 137 1.44 1.96 29.77
N GLY A 138 1.59 3.28 29.71
CA GLY A 138 2.76 4.01 30.21
C GLY A 138 3.92 4.12 29.21
N VAL A 139 3.89 3.42 28.08
CA VAL A 139 4.90 3.56 27.02
C VAL A 139 4.46 4.67 26.04
N PRO A 140 5.31 5.65 25.74
CA PRO A 140 4.92 6.80 24.90
C PRO A 140 4.73 6.44 23.42
N HIS A 141 5.29 5.31 22.97
CA HIS A 141 5.23 4.85 21.58
C HIS A 141 4.56 3.48 21.48
N ALA A 142 3.92 3.22 20.34
CA ALA A 142 3.44 1.91 19.95
C ALA A 142 4.48 1.21 19.07
N GLU A 143 4.52 -0.12 19.15
CA GLU A 143 5.44 -0.96 18.39
C GLU A 143 4.69 -1.65 17.24
N LEU A 144 5.42 -1.94 16.16
CA LEU A 144 4.92 -2.76 15.08
C LEU A 144 4.80 -4.22 15.57
N GLY A 145 3.60 -4.77 15.53
CA GLY A 145 3.33 -6.18 15.83
C GLY A 145 3.43 -7.05 14.58
N SER A 146 2.58 -8.08 14.51
CA SER A 146 2.46 -8.91 13.31
C SER A 146 1.99 -8.05 12.13
N HIS A 147 2.62 -8.23 10.98
CA HIS A 147 2.24 -7.57 9.75
C HIS A 147 2.42 -8.51 8.55
N GLY A 148 1.76 -8.19 7.45
CA GLY A 148 1.78 -9.02 6.24
C GLY A 148 0.78 -8.53 5.21
N TYR A 149 0.73 -9.26 4.10
CA TYR A 149 -0.10 -8.90 2.95
C TYR A 149 -1.05 -10.03 2.57
N LEU A 150 -2.19 -9.67 2.02
CA LEU A 150 -3.11 -10.55 1.31
C LEU A 150 -3.18 -10.05 -0.14
N PRO A 151 -2.68 -10.82 -1.12
CA PRO A 151 -2.84 -10.48 -2.53
C PRO A 151 -4.32 -10.43 -2.89
N VAL A 152 -4.70 -9.35 -3.56
CA VAL A 152 -6.01 -9.22 -4.18
C VAL A 152 -5.87 -9.03 -5.67
N TRP A 153 -6.72 -9.72 -6.42
CA TRP A 153 -6.74 -9.67 -7.87
C TRP A 153 -8.07 -9.10 -8.36
N ARG A 154 -8.00 -8.21 -9.33
CA ARG A 154 -9.14 -7.56 -9.94
C ARG A 154 -9.60 -8.37 -11.15
N TYR A 155 -10.76 -8.99 -11.03
CA TYR A 155 -11.47 -9.60 -12.13
C TYR A 155 -12.36 -8.59 -12.85
N VAL A 156 -12.32 -8.59 -14.18
CA VAL A 156 -13.18 -7.75 -15.02
C VAL A 156 -14.12 -8.65 -15.81
N GLU A 157 -15.39 -8.62 -15.44
CA GLU A 157 -16.44 -9.35 -16.13
C GLU A 157 -17.08 -8.43 -17.17
N LYS A 158 -16.96 -8.79 -18.45
CA LYS A 158 -17.71 -8.15 -19.54
C LYS A 158 -18.96 -8.98 -19.82
N LYS A 159 -20.13 -8.43 -19.52
CA LYS A 159 -21.42 -9.09 -19.75
C LYS A 159 -21.84 -8.96 -21.21
N ALA A 160 -22.69 -9.89 -21.68
CA ALA A 160 -23.20 -9.90 -23.05
C ALA A 160 -23.93 -8.61 -23.46
N ASN A 161 -24.51 -7.89 -22.50
CA ASN A 161 -25.15 -6.58 -22.71
C ASN A 161 -24.19 -5.39 -22.75
N GLY A 162 -22.87 -5.62 -22.80
CA GLY A 162 -21.84 -4.59 -22.82
C GLY A 162 -21.49 -4.00 -21.45
N LYS A 163 -22.22 -4.35 -20.39
CA LYS A 163 -21.90 -3.87 -19.02
C LYS A 163 -20.62 -4.53 -18.52
N THR A 164 -19.69 -3.70 -18.04
CA THR A 164 -18.47 -4.16 -17.36
C THR A 164 -18.70 -4.11 -15.85
N THR A 165 -18.34 -5.18 -15.14
CA THR A 165 -18.38 -5.26 -13.66
C THR A 165 -16.99 -5.60 -13.15
N PHE A 166 -16.55 -4.92 -12.09
CA PHE A 166 -15.26 -5.15 -11.46
C PHE A 166 -15.45 -5.90 -10.14
N TYR A 167 -14.63 -6.92 -9.92
CA TYR A 167 -14.59 -7.66 -8.66
C TYR A 167 -13.17 -7.64 -8.12
N THR A 168 -13.04 -7.48 -6.81
CA THR A 168 -11.76 -7.66 -6.12
C THR A 168 -11.79 -8.99 -5.38
N LEU A 169 -10.90 -9.90 -5.77
CA LEU A 169 -10.86 -11.29 -5.35
C LEU A 169 -9.67 -11.49 -4.39
N PRO A 170 -9.88 -11.93 -3.14
CA PRO A 170 -8.79 -12.36 -2.28
C PRO A 170 -8.20 -13.65 -2.84
N VAL A 171 -6.95 -13.61 -3.30
CA VAL A 171 -6.38 -14.71 -4.11
C VAL A 171 -6.42 -16.04 -3.36
N SER A 172 -6.08 -16.04 -2.07
CA SER A 172 -6.03 -17.25 -1.26
C SER A 172 -7.37 -18.00 -1.16
N ALA A 173 -8.50 -17.29 -1.27
CA ALA A 173 -9.84 -17.89 -1.19
C ALA A 173 -10.14 -18.72 -2.44
N TYR A 174 -9.64 -18.29 -3.60
CA TYR A 174 -9.88 -18.93 -4.89
C TYR A 174 -8.79 -19.95 -5.25
N GLU A 175 -7.55 -19.78 -4.77
CA GLU A 175 -6.51 -20.79 -4.91
C GLU A 175 -6.85 -22.12 -4.23
N ARG A 176 -7.52 -22.04 -3.06
CA ARG A 176 -7.86 -23.22 -2.24
C ARG A 176 -9.19 -23.87 -2.62
N ASN A 177 -10.03 -23.12 -3.33
CA ASN A 177 -11.35 -23.59 -3.74
C ASN A 177 -11.70 -22.99 -5.12
N PRO A 178 -11.19 -23.57 -6.21
CA PRO A 178 -11.46 -23.10 -7.57
C PRO A 178 -12.96 -23.05 -7.90
N ASP A 179 -13.76 -23.92 -7.28
CA ASP A 179 -15.21 -24.00 -7.43
C ASP A 179 -15.95 -22.89 -6.67
N ALA A 180 -15.27 -22.16 -5.78
CA ALA A 180 -15.87 -21.07 -5.01
C ALA A 180 -16.09 -19.77 -5.80
N ALA A 181 -15.65 -19.72 -7.06
CA ALA A 181 -16.04 -18.70 -8.02
C ALA A 181 -16.94 -19.30 -9.11
N PRO A 182 -18.24 -19.56 -8.85
CA PRO A 182 -19.13 -19.99 -9.92
C PRO A 182 -19.12 -18.94 -11.05
N GLY A 183 -18.51 -19.29 -12.18
CA GLY A 183 -18.43 -18.44 -13.37
C GLY A 183 -17.08 -17.75 -13.64
N LEU A 184 -16.02 -17.95 -12.85
CA LEU A 184 -14.69 -17.42 -13.20
C LEU A 184 -14.02 -18.31 -14.27
N PRO A 185 -13.78 -17.82 -15.50
CA PRO A 185 -13.20 -18.65 -16.56
C PRO A 185 -11.80 -19.14 -16.20
N LEU A 186 -11.42 -20.33 -16.67
CA LEU A 186 -10.09 -20.90 -16.44
C LEU A 186 -8.95 -19.96 -16.86
N SER A 187 -9.15 -19.17 -17.92
CA SER A 187 -8.20 -18.14 -18.35
C SER A 187 -8.00 -17.04 -17.31
N ALA A 188 -9.06 -16.62 -16.62
CA ALA A 188 -8.99 -15.64 -15.53
C ALA A 188 -8.31 -16.22 -14.29
N GLN A 189 -8.58 -17.49 -13.96
CA GLN A 189 -7.88 -18.20 -12.88
C GLN A 189 -6.38 -18.26 -13.15
N ASN A 190 -5.97 -18.67 -14.35
CA ASN A 190 -4.55 -18.71 -14.75
C ASN A 190 -3.89 -17.32 -14.71
N ALA A 191 -4.60 -16.27 -15.12
CA ALA A 191 -4.09 -14.90 -15.05
C ALA A 191 -3.89 -14.42 -13.60
N MET A 192 -4.84 -14.73 -12.71
CA MET A 192 -4.74 -14.45 -11.27
C MET A 192 -3.52 -15.15 -10.65
N LEU A 193 -3.31 -16.44 -10.95
CA LEU A 193 -2.17 -17.20 -10.44
C LEU A 193 -0.84 -16.61 -10.93
N LYS A 194 -0.75 -16.28 -12.22
CA LYS A 194 0.44 -15.64 -12.80
C LYS A 194 0.74 -14.27 -12.18
N PHE A 195 -0.29 -13.46 -11.95
CA PHE A 195 -0.15 -12.18 -11.25
C PHE A 195 0.41 -12.40 -9.82
N THR A 196 -0.17 -13.35 -9.11
CA THR A 196 0.16 -13.64 -7.71
C THR A 196 1.57 -14.19 -7.56
N GLU A 197 2.02 -15.06 -8.45
CA GLU A 197 3.40 -15.54 -8.49
C GLU A 197 4.38 -14.37 -8.63
N GLY A 198 4.09 -13.41 -9.52
CA GLY A 198 4.89 -12.20 -9.67
C GLY A 198 4.93 -11.33 -8.41
N VAL A 199 3.80 -11.22 -7.70
CA VAL A 199 3.72 -10.51 -6.41
C VAL A 199 4.55 -11.23 -5.34
N ARG A 200 4.36 -12.54 -5.17
CA ARG A 200 5.09 -13.37 -4.19
C ARG A 200 6.60 -13.30 -4.40
N LYS A 201 7.05 -13.36 -5.67
CA LYS A 201 8.47 -13.19 -6.01
C LYS A 201 9.01 -11.81 -5.60
N ARG A 202 8.25 -10.73 -5.83
CA ARG A 202 8.64 -9.37 -5.43
C ARG A 202 8.63 -9.16 -3.92
N LEU A 203 7.73 -9.83 -3.22
CA LEU A 203 7.55 -9.71 -1.77
C LEU A 203 8.23 -10.84 -0.98
N ASN A 204 9.16 -11.57 -1.60
CA ASN A 204 9.86 -12.68 -0.96
C ASN A 204 10.38 -12.28 0.44
N GLY A 205 10.12 -13.13 1.45
CA GLY A 205 10.43 -12.88 2.84
C GLY A 205 9.40 -12.06 3.63
N ASN A 206 8.36 -11.50 2.98
CA ASN A 206 7.23 -10.89 3.67
C ASN A 206 6.14 -11.95 3.95
N ARG A 207 5.46 -11.83 5.10
CA ARG A 207 4.38 -12.74 5.49
C ARG A 207 3.15 -12.54 4.60
N GLU A 208 2.71 -13.62 3.97
CA GLU A 208 1.42 -13.68 3.27
C GLU A 208 0.33 -14.20 4.22
N PHE A 209 -0.77 -13.46 4.33
CA PHE A 209 -1.98 -13.90 5.01
C PHE A 209 -2.90 -14.63 4.04
N SER A 210 -3.81 -15.43 4.59
CA SER A 210 -4.80 -16.14 3.79
C SER A 210 -6.17 -16.07 4.44
N VAL A 211 -7.18 -15.90 3.60
CA VAL A 211 -8.59 -15.97 3.96
C VAL A 211 -9.26 -17.10 3.18
N ASN A 212 -10.31 -17.67 3.76
CA ASN A 212 -11.16 -18.68 3.14
C ASN A 212 -12.51 -18.10 2.68
N ASP A 213 -12.78 -16.81 2.95
CA ASP A 213 -14.02 -16.15 2.50
C ASP A 213 -13.95 -15.86 1.01
N THR A 214 -14.88 -16.45 0.28
CA THR A 214 -14.97 -16.42 -1.19
C THR A 214 -15.99 -15.41 -1.68
N LYS A 215 -16.62 -14.62 -0.79
CA LYS A 215 -17.54 -13.56 -1.19
C LYS A 215 -16.77 -12.48 -1.96
N PRO A 216 -17.03 -12.29 -3.26
CA PRO A 216 -16.41 -11.22 -4.00
C PRO A 216 -17.00 -9.88 -3.56
N TYR A 217 -16.14 -8.88 -3.35
CA TYR A 217 -16.60 -7.51 -3.19
C TYR A 217 -16.89 -6.93 -4.58
N LYS A 218 -18.14 -6.60 -4.83
CA LYS A 218 -18.64 -6.06 -6.08
C LYS A 218 -18.69 -4.54 -6.00
N PHE A 219 -18.16 -3.87 -7.03
CA PHE A 219 -18.13 -2.41 -7.15
C PHE A 219 -18.71 -1.96 -8.49
#